data_AF-A0A2M8BID5-F1
#
_entry.id   AF-A0A2M8BID5-F1
#
_cell.length_a   1.000
_cell.length_b   1.000
_cell.length_c   1.000
_cell.angle_alpha   90.00
_cell.angle_beta   90.00
_cell.angle_gamma   90.00
#
_symmetry.space_group_name_H-M   'P 1'
#
loop_
_entity.id
_entity.type
_entity.pdbx_description
1 polymer ?
#
loop_
_entity_poly.entity_id
_entity_poly.type
_entity_poly.pdbx_seq_one_letter_code
_entity_poly.pdbx_strand_id
1 'polypeptide(L)'
;MTRPSLATHSRFAQRVRRRYEAELPLLAPGVPDPAQLQATFEALLGHGHNMANALRITRQLVVLRLLCLDCEQQLPLAQVTQAMTDLAEFALNHALTQAQAELDQMHGAPLTARGQRAQLWIVGMGKLGARELNVSSDIDLIYVYDEDGETVGNAQGRNHISHHEYFGKVVRAVYALVGDTNEHGFVFRVDLALRPNGNSGPAAVSLDALEEYLHVQGREWERFAWLKSRVVAPFDSVTSGA
;
A
#
# COMPACT_ATOMS: atom_id res chain seq x y z
N MET A 1 33.91 27.04 -1.21
CA MET A 1 33.94 25.57 -1.07
C MET A 1 32.55 25.11 -0.66
N THR A 2 31.79 24.51 -1.56
CA THR A 2 30.51 23.86 -1.23
C THR A 2 30.83 22.66 -0.33
N ARG A 3 30.25 22.62 0.87
CA ARG A 3 30.38 21.44 1.74
C ARG A 3 29.80 20.23 1.00
N PRO A 4 30.48 19.07 1.00
CA PRO A 4 29.91 17.86 0.43
C PRO A 4 28.58 17.54 1.14
N SER A 5 27.58 17.15 0.36
CA SER A 5 26.24 16.80 0.87
C SER A 5 26.35 15.71 1.94
N LEU A 6 25.72 15.93 3.11
CA LEU A 6 25.72 14.96 4.21
C LEU A 6 25.15 13.60 3.78
N ALA A 7 24.23 13.59 2.81
CA ALA A 7 23.66 12.38 2.25
C ALA A 7 24.71 11.45 1.61
N THR A 8 25.86 11.98 1.16
CA THR A 8 26.94 11.18 0.57
C THR A 8 27.60 10.22 1.56
N HIS A 9 27.47 10.48 2.88
CA HIS A 9 27.95 9.60 3.93
C HIS A 9 26.97 8.47 4.29
N SER A 10 25.73 8.52 3.79
CA SER A 10 24.74 7.47 4.02
C SER A 10 25.06 6.22 3.18
N ARG A 11 25.25 5.08 3.86
CA ARG A 11 25.40 3.77 3.19
C ARG A 11 24.19 3.41 2.35
N PHE A 12 22.99 3.83 2.77
CA PHE A 12 21.77 3.67 1.98
C PHE A 12 21.91 4.43 0.66
N ALA A 13 22.28 5.72 0.72
CA ALA A 13 22.38 6.55 -0.46
C ALA A 13 23.43 6.05 -1.45
N GLN A 14 24.61 5.65 -0.95
CA GLN A 14 25.67 5.07 -1.77
C GLN A 14 25.20 3.81 -2.50
N ARG A 15 24.49 2.91 -1.80
CA ARG A 15 23.96 1.68 -2.39
C ARG A 15 22.92 1.96 -3.46
N VAL A 16 21.95 2.83 -3.20
CA VAL A 16 20.88 3.15 -4.16
C VAL A 16 21.47 3.82 -5.39
N ARG A 17 22.35 4.81 -5.23
CA ARG A 17 22.99 5.50 -6.37
C ARG A 17 23.77 4.55 -7.27
N ARG A 18 24.51 3.60 -6.68
CA ARG A 18 25.28 2.61 -7.45
C ARG A 18 24.37 1.60 -8.14
N ARG A 19 23.31 1.13 -7.47
CA ARG A 19 22.44 0.07 -7.99
C ARG A 19 21.50 0.59 -9.09
N TYR A 20 21.02 1.81 -8.94
CA TYR A 20 19.95 2.38 -9.77
C TYR A 20 20.40 3.61 -10.55
N GLU A 21 21.68 3.66 -10.92
CA GLU A 21 22.27 4.83 -11.60
C GLU A 21 21.49 5.24 -12.85
N ALA A 22 21.02 4.26 -13.63
CA ALA A 22 20.26 4.48 -14.85
C ALA A 22 18.81 4.94 -14.58
N GLU A 23 18.24 4.57 -13.43
CA GLU A 23 16.86 4.86 -13.04
C GLU A 23 16.74 6.15 -12.22
N LEU A 24 17.83 6.65 -11.64
CA LEU A 24 17.85 7.92 -10.89
C LEU A 24 17.17 9.09 -11.65
N PRO A 25 17.41 9.30 -12.95
CA PRO A 25 16.79 10.40 -13.70
C PRO A 25 15.28 10.25 -13.90
N LEU A 26 14.71 9.05 -13.66
CA LEU A 26 13.27 8.79 -13.83
C LEU A 26 12.41 9.46 -12.76
N LEU A 27 13.01 9.79 -11.61
CA LEU A 27 12.34 10.57 -10.58
C LEU A 27 12.72 12.05 -10.72
N ALA A 28 11.73 12.85 -11.09
CA ALA A 28 11.89 14.29 -11.28
C ALA A 28 12.49 14.99 -10.04
N PRO A 29 13.19 16.13 -10.23
CA PRO A 29 13.68 16.94 -9.12
C PRO A 29 12.56 17.46 -8.20
N GLY A 30 12.90 17.67 -6.93
CA GLY A 30 11.98 18.22 -5.93
C GLY A 30 11.44 17.18 -4.94
N VAL A 31 10.40 17.58 -4.21
CA VAL A 31 9.69 16.70 -3.28
C VAL A 31 8.81 15.76 -4.09
N PRO A 32 8.93 14.43 -3.92
CA PRO A 32 8.09 13.48 -4.63
C PRO A 32 6.62 13.73 -4.32
N ASP A 33 5.82 13.90 -5.37
CA ASP A 33 4.37 14.03 -5.32
C ASP A 33 3.70 12.85 -6.06
N PRO A 34 2.37 12.65 -5.93
CA PRO A 34 1.68 11.53 -6.58
C PRO A 34 1.85 11.46 -8.10
N ALA A 35 1.96 12.60 -8.80
CA ALA A 35 2.16 12.61 -10.25
C ALA A 35 3.57 12.14 -10.62
N GLN A 36 4.58 12.55 -9.85
CA GLN A 36 5.95 12.07 -10.00
C GLN A 36 6.05 10.57 -9.71
N LEU A 37 5.37 10.07 -8.67
CA LEU A 37 5.32 8.63 -8.37
C LEU A 37 4.77 7.84 -9.56
N GLN A 38 3.63 8.28 -10.12
CA GLN A 38 3.02 7.64 -11.28
C GLN A 38 3.95 7.64 -12.49
N ALA A 39 4.53 8.79 -12.84
CA ALA A 39 5.42 8.91 -13.99
C ALA A 39 6.69 8.05 -13.85
N THR A 40 7.31 8.03 -12.66
CA THR A 40 8.47 7.16 -12.39
C THR A 40 8.10 5.69 -12.49
N PHE A 41 6.97 5.29 -11.92
CA PHE A 41 6.49 3.91 -11.96
C PHE A 41 6.20 3.44 -13.39
N GLU A 42 5.52 4.25 -14.20
CA GLU A 42 5.26 3.96 -15.61
C GLU A 42 6.53 3.86 -16.44
N ALA A 43 7.50 4.75 -16.21
CA ALA A 43 8.79 4.70 -16.89
C ALA A 43 9.55 3.39 -16.57
N LEU A 44 9.51 2.94 -15.31
CA LEU A 44 10.11 1.67 -14.90
C LEU A 44 9.42 0.48 -15.58
N LEU A 45 8.10 0.48 -15.70
CA LEU A 45 7.37 -0.54 -16.47
C LEU A 45 7.77 -0.49 -17.96
N GLY A 46 7.90 0.69 -18.55
CA GLY A 46 8.36 0.89 -19.93
C GLY A 46 9.79 0.41 -20.18
N HIS A 47 10.63 0.38 -19.15
CA HIS A 47 11.97 -0.21 -19.17
C HIS A 47 11.99 -1.73 -18.93
N GLY A 48 10.83 -2.38 -18.86
CA GLY A 48 10.70 -3.84 -18.77
C GLY A 48 10.73 -4.39 -17.34
N HIS A 49 10.67 -3.54 -16.30
CA HIS A 49 10.43 -4.03 -14.96
C HIS A 49 8.97 -4.50 -14.81
N ASN A 50 8.76 -5.59 -14.08
CA ASN A 50 7.41 -5.98 -13.66
C ASN A 50 6.89 -5.05 -12.54
N MET A 51 5.58 -5.09 -12.27
CA MET A 51 4.90 -4.33 -11.22
C MET A 51 5.63 -4.39 -9.87
N ALA A 52 5.96 -5.60 -9.41
CA ALA A 52 6.62 -5.82 -8.12
C ALA A 52 7.97 -5.10 -8.03
N ASN A 53 8.79 -5.18 -9.09
CA ASN A 53 10.09 -4.53 -9.15
C ASN A 53 9.95 -3.01 -9.31
N ALA A 54 9.03 -2.54 -10.16
CA ALA A 54 8.79 -1.12 -10.38
C ALA A 54 8.35 -0.40 -9.09
N LEU A 55 7.46 -0.99 -8.29
CA LEU A 55 7.08 -0.44 -6.98
C LEU A 55 8.28 -0.34 -6.02
N ARG A 56 9.10 -1.39 -5.95
CA ARG A 56 10.29 -1.43 -5.07
C ARG A 56 11.33 -0.41 -5.51
N ILE A 57 11.60 -0.29 -6.80
CA ILE A 57 12.55 0.68 -7.34
C ILE A 57 12.05 2.10 -7.11
N THR A 58 10.77 2.38 -7.37
CA THR A 58 10.12 3.67 -7.05
C THR A 58 10.36 4.04 -5.59
N ARG A 59 10.12 3.11 -4.66
CA ARG A 59 10.42 3.31 -3.23
C ARG A 59 11.89 3.64 -2.96
N GLN A 60 12.84 2.96 -3.61
CA GLN A 60 14.27 3.25 -3.41
C GLN A 60 14.63 4.68 -3.87
N LEU A 61 14.10 5.10 -5.03
CA LEU A 61 14.33 6.43 -5.60
C LEU A 61 13.73 7.53 -4.72
N VAL A 62 12.49 7.34 -4.26
CA VAL A 62 11.78 8.28 -3.37
C VAL A 62 12.49 8.42 -2.04
N VAL A 63 12.86 7.32 -1.37
CA VAL A 63 13.55 7.37 -0.08
C VAL A 63 14.94 8.01 -0.24
N LEU A 64 15.64 7.77 -1.35
CA LEU A 64 16.90 8.47 -1.64
C LEU A 64 16.69 9.98 -1.80
N ARG A 65 15.64 10.40 -2.53
CA ARG A 65 15.29 11.81 -2.72
C ARG A 65 15.02 12.49 -1.37
N LEU A 66 14.14 11.90 -0.57
CA LEU A 66 13.78 12.42 0.75
C LEU A 66 14.99 12.48 1.67
N LEU A 67 15.83 11.43 1.69
CA LEU A 67 17.07 11.43 2.49
C LEU A 67 18.00 12.59 2.10
N CYS A 68 18.17 12.84 0.80
CA CYS A 68 19.02 13.95 0.35
C CYS A 68 18.45 15.32 0.79
N LEU A 69 17.16 15.55 0.57
CA LEU A 69 16.51 16.81 0.92
C LEU A 69 16.50 17.06 2.44
N ASP A 70 16.22 16.02 3.24
CA ASP A 70 16.17 16.09 4.71
C ASP A 70 17.57 16.32 5.31
N CYS A 71 18.58 15.57 4.86
CA CYS A 71 19.97 15.74 5.33
C CYS A 71 20.55 17.11 4.98
N GLU A 72 20.03 17.78 3.95
CA GLU A 72 20.45 19.13 3.54
C GLU A 72 19.55 20.22 4.15
N GLN A 73 18.63 19.87 5.05
CA GLN A 73 17.66 20.76 5.71
C GLN A 73 16.79 21.55 4.72
N GLN A 74 16.51 20.97 3.56
CA GLN A 74 15.71 21.58 2.50
C GLN A 74 14.23 21.19 2.59
N LEU A 75 13.85 20.30 3.51
CA LEU A 75 12.50 19.75 3.59
C LEU A 75 12.01 19.67 5.06
N PRO A 76 10.86 20.28 5.40
CA PRO A 76 10.24 20.08 6.71
C PRO A 76 9.76 18.64 6.90
N LEU A 77 9.75 18.17 8.16
CA LEU A 77 9.30 16.81 8.53
C LEU A 77 7.91 16.48 7.96
N ALA A 78 6.97 17.43 8.01
CA ALA A 78 5.61 17.22 7.50
C ALA A 78 5.56 16.85 6.00
N GLN A 79 6.49 17.38 5.20
CA GLN A 79 6.57 17.03 3.77
C GLN A 79 7.24 15.67 3.56
N VAL A 80 8.20 15.29 4.42
CA VAL A 80 8.77 13.93 4.42
C VAL A 80 7.69 12.91 4.73
N THR A 81 6.87 13.15 5.77
CA THR A 81 5.81 12.23 6.16
C THR A 81 4.68 12.16 5.15
N GLN A 82 4.34 13.28 4.51
CA GLN A 82 3.37 13.31 3.43
C GLN A 82 3.87 12.50 2.22
N ALA A 83 5.09 12.72 1.74
CA ALA A 83 5.63 11.97 0.60
C ALA A 83 5.76 10.46 0.86
N MET A 84 6.10 10.06 2.09
CA MET A 84 6.09 8.66 2.50
C MET A 84 4.68 8.07 2.55
N THR A 85 3.70 8.85 3.01
CA THR A 85 2.27 8.48 3.01
C THR A 85 1.78 8.30 1.57
N ASP A 86 2.04 9.26 0.68
CA ASP A 86 1.66 9.20 -0.73
C ASP A 86 2.25 7.97 -1.41
N LEU A 87 3.52 7.63 -1.12
CA LEU A 87 4.17 6.41 -1.62
C LEU A 87 3.46 5.14 -1.12
N ALA A 88 3.00 5.11 0.13
CA ALA A 88 2.27 3.96 0.68
C ALA A 88 0.90 3.79 0.03
N GLU A 89 0.13 4.88 -0.08
CA GLU A 89 -1.19 4.86 -0.74
C GLU A 89 -1.04 4.45 -2.22
N PHE A 90 -0.05 5.00 -2.92
CA PHE A 90 0.30 4.63 -4.29
C PHE A 90 0.57 3.14 -4.45
N ALA A 91 1.46 2.59 -3.63
CA ALA A 91 1.82 1.19 -3.71
C ALA A 91 0.64 0.26 -3.39
N LEU A 92 -0.16 0.59 -2.37
CA LEU A 92 -1.32 -0.19 -1.97
C LEU A 92 -2.43 -0.17 -3.04
N ASN A 93 -2.68 0.98 -3.67
CA ASN A 93 -3.68 1.10 -4.71
C ASN A 93 -3.31 0.28 -5.96
N HIS A 94 -2.08 0.40 -6.44
CA HIS A 94 -1.59 -0.40 -7.57
C HIS A 94 -1.56 -1.90 -7.25
N ALA A 95 -1.13 -2.28 -6.04
CA ALA A 95 -1.13 -3.68 -5.62
C ALA A 95 -2.55 -4.26 -5.51
N LEU A 96 -3.51 -3.50 -4.97
CA LEU A 96 -4.92 -3.90 -4.89
C LEU A 96 -5.50 -4.13 -6.29
N THR A 97 -5.27 -3.19 -7.20
CA THR A 97 -5.78 -3.22 -8.57
C THR A 97 -5.25 -4.45 -9.32
N GLN A 98 -3.94 -4.72 -9.22
CA GLN A 98 -3.30 -5.89 -9.81
C GLN A 98 -3.85 -7.19 -9.22
N ALA A 99 -3.92 -7.29 -7.89
CA ALA A 99 -4.38 -8.49 -7.20
C ALA A 99 -5.83 -8.84 -7.58
N GLN A 100 -6.70 -7.83 -7.67
CA GLN A 100 -8.09 -8.02 -8.11
C GLN A 100 -8.15 -8.44 -9.57
N ALA A 101 -7.40 -7.81 -10.47
CA ALA A 101 -7.38 -8.18 -11.88
C ALA A 101 -6.93 -9.63 -12.12
N GLU A 102 -5.91 -10.10 -11.38
CA GLU A 102 -5.43 -11.49 -11.46
C GLU A 102 -6.47 -12.48 -10.92
N LEU A 103 -7.08 -12.18 -9.77
CA LEU A 103 -8.07 -13.07 -9.16
C LEU A 103 -9.39 -13.10 -9.94
N ASP A 104 -9.78 -11.99 -10.56
CA ASP A 104 -10.94 -11.93 -11.45
C ASP A 104 -10.81 -12.91 -12.63
N GLN A 105 -9.60 -13.08 -13.18
CA GLN A 105 -9.37 -14.04 -14.27
C GLN A 105 -9.56 -15.50 -13.79
N MET A 106 -9.20 -15.80 -12.55
CA MET A 106 -9.22 -17.16 -12.00
C MET A 106 -10.56 -17.56 -11.37
N HIS A 107 -11.27 -16.59 -10.79
CA HIS A 107 -12.44 -16.82 -9.95
C HIS A 107 -13.67 -16.00 -10.36
N GLY A 108 -13.52 -15.09 -11.31
CA GLY A 108 -14.54 -14.09 -11.62
C GLY A 108 -14.56 -12.95 -10.62
N ALA A 109 -15.25 -11.86 -10.99
CA ALA A 109 -15.48 -10.74 -10.07
C ALA A 109 -16.37 -11.16 -8.88
N PRO A 110 -16.08 -10.69 -7.66
CA PRO A 110 -17.00 -10.79 -6.54
C PRO A 110 -18.18 -9.83 -6.77
N LEU A 111 -19.41 -10.34 -6.77
CA LEU A 111 -20.61 -9.53 -7.00
C LEU A 111 -21.53 -9.55 -5.78
N THR A 112 -22.07 -8.38 -5.45
CA THR A 112 -23.13 -8.21 -4.47
C THR A 112 -24.44 -8.80 -4.97
N ALA A 113 -25.43 -8.94 -4.08
CA ALA A 113 -26.79 -9.37 -4.44
C ALA A 113 -27.45 -8.46 -5.49
N ARG A 114 -26.97 -7.21 -5.64
CA ARG A 114 -27.44 -6.23 -6.64
C ARG A 114 -26.70 -6.32 -7.98
N GLY A 115 -25.77 -7.27 -8.12
CA GLY A 115 -24.96 -7.44 -9.32
C GLY A 115 -23.84 -6.39 -9.48
N GLN A 116 -23.55 -5.62 -8.44
CA GLN A 116 -22.44 -4.67 -8.42
C GLN A 116 -21.18 -5.37 -7.90
N ARG A 117 -19.99 -4.86 -8.24
CA ARG A 117 -18.74 -5.42 -7.69
C ARG A 117 -18.69 -5.17 -6.19
N ALA A 118 -18.48 -6.24 -5.41
CA ALA A 118 -18.21 -6.14 -3.99
C ALA A 118 -16.88 -5.39 -3.76
N GLN A 119 -16.90 -4.42 -2.85
CA GLN A 119 -15.77 -3.52 -2.60
C GLN A 119 -14.84 -4.06 -1.51
N LEU A 120 -13.54 -3.83 -1.67
CA LEU A 120 -12.52 -4.04 -0.64
C LEU A 120 -11.83 -2.72 -0.37
N TRP A 121 -11.77 -2.33 0.90
CA TRP A 121 -11.02 -1.19 1.38
C TRP A 121 -9.80 -1.65 2.17
N ILE A 122 -8.67 -1.01 1.87
CA ILE A 122 -7.48 -1.08 2.71
C ILE A 122 -7.53 0.14 3.63
N VAL A 123 -7.64 -0.10 4.93
CA VAL A 123 -7.65 0.93 5.96
C VAL A 123 -6.25 1.05 6.54
N GLY A 124 -5.63 2.20 6.35
CA GLY A 124 -4.37 2.55 7.00
C GLY A 124 -4.65 3.01 8.42
N MET A 125 -3.92 2.44 9.37
CA MET A 125 -4.04 2.75 10.80
C MET A 125 -2.85 3.61 11.27
N GLY A 126 -2.95 4.14 12.49
CA GLY A 126 -1.82 4.78 13.17
C GLY A 126 -1.18 5.91 12.36
N LYS A 127 0.12 5.79 12.09
CA LYS A 127 0.88 6.82 11.35
C LYS A 127 0.43 6.94 9.90
N LEU A 128 0.09 5.83 9.24
CA LEU A 128 -0.36 5.86 7.85
C LEU A 128 -1.73 6.53 7.73
N GLY A 129 -2.69 6.12 8.58
CA GLY A 129 -4.03 6.71 8.57
C GLY A 129 -4.01 8.21 8.89
N ALA A 130 -3.16 8.62 9.84
CA ALA A 130 -2.97 10.02 10.21
C ALA A 130 -2.07 10.86 9.28
N ARG A 131 -1.51 10.29 8.20
CA ARG A 131 -0.57 10.96 7.27
C ARG A 131 0.75 11.43 7.90
N GLU A 132 1.23 10.66 8.86
CA GLU A 132 2.44 10.91 9.66
C GLU A 132 3.49 9.80 9.46
N LEU A 133 3.51 9.16 8.28
CA LEU A 133 4.36 8.00 8.02
C LEU A 133 5.85 8.36 7.93
N ASN A 134 6.69 7.79 8.81
CA ASN A 134 8.14 8.00 8.74
C ASN A 134 8.83 6.99 7.80
N VAL A 135 10.03 7.32 7.30
CA VAL A 135 10.82 6.54 6.31
C VAL A 135 11.11 5.08 6.67
N SER A 136 11.06 4.71 7.96
CA SER A 136 11.33 3.35 8.46
C SER A 136 10.11 2.69 9.11
N SER A 137 8.94 3.33 9.08
CA SER A 137 7.74 2.81 9.74
C SER A 137 7.22 1.57 9.03
N ASP A 138 6.62 0.69 9.82
CA ASP A 138 5.71 -0.32 9.30
C ASP A 138 4.40 0.37 8.88
N ILE A 139 3.67 -0.24 7.95
CA ILE A 139 2.31 0.19 7.62
C ILE A 139 1.32 -0.75 8.31
N ASP A 140 0.56 -0.18 9.24
CA ASP A 140 -0.49 -0.88 9.98
C ASP A 140 -1.77 -0.89 9.13
N LEU A 141 -2.24 -2.07 8.71
CA LEU A 141 -3.36 -2.21 7.78
C LEU A 141 -4.48 -3.09 8.34
N ILE A 142 -5.72 -2.73 8.02
CA ILE A 142 -6.91 -3.57 8.16
C ILE A 142 -7.60 -3.64 6.81
N TYR A 143 -8.02 -4.84 6.40
CA TYR A 143 -8.74 -5.06 5.15
C TYR A 143 -10.21 -5.32 5.45
N VAL A 144 -11.08 -4.51 4.86
CA VAL A 144 -12.52 -4.56 5.10
C VAL A 144 -13.24 -4.65 3.78
N TYR A 145 -14.19 -5.58 3.64
CA TYR A 145 -15.05 -5.68 2.45
C TYR A 145 -16.52 -5.43 2.79
N ASP A 146 -17.32 -5.06 1.80
CA ASP A 146 -18.70 -4.59 2.01
C ASP A 146 -19.64 -5.65 2.57
N GLU A 147 -19.83 -6.76 1.86
CA GLU A 147 -20.79 -7.79 2.21
C GLU A 147 -20.31 -9.19 1.82
N ASP A 148 -20.87 -10.21 2.47
CA ASP A 148 -20.63 -11.60 2.11
C ASP A 148 -21.37 -11.99 0.82
N GLY A 149 -20.83 -12.97 0.11
CA GLY A 149 -21.32 -13.40 -1.19
C GLY A 149 -20.34 -14.35 -1.87
N GLU A 150 -20.48 -14.51 -3.18
CA GLU A 150 -19.64 -15.39 -3.99
C GLU A 150 -19.20 -14.71 -5.29
N THR A 151 -18.06 -15.14 -5.81
CA THR A 151 -17.61 -14.72 -7.14
C THR A 151 -18.43 -15.37 -8.25
N VAL A 152 -18.46 -14.75 -9.43
CA VAL A 152 -19.21 -15.27 -10.60
C VAL A 152 -18.59 -16.49 -11.28
N GLY A 153 -17.43 -16.94 -10.82
CA GLY A 153 -16.66 -18.00 -11.47
C GLY A 153 -15.82 -17.47 -12.64
N ASN A 154 -14.86 -18.28 -13.09
CA ASN A 154 -13.99 -17.99 -14.21
C ASN A 154 -14.75 -17.91 -15.55
N ALA A 155 -14.04 -17.74 -16.66
CA ALA A 155 -14.65 -17.63 -18.00
C ALA A 155 -15.55 -18.82 -18.42
N GLN A 156 -15.46 -19.97 -17.74
CA GLN A 156 -16.33 -21.14 -17.96
C GLN A 156 -17.43 -21.29 -16.88
N GLY A 157 -17.60 -20.31 -15.99
CA GLY A 157 -18.53 -20.37 -14.86
C GLY A 157 -18.14 -21.42 -13.82
N ARG A 158 -16.83 -21.62 -13.58
CA ARG A 158 -16.29 -22.57 -12.59
C ARG A 158 -15.43 -21.83 -11.56
N ASN A 159 -14.98 -22.53 -10.51
CA ASN A 159 -14.11 -21.97 -9.46
C ASN A 159 -14.71 -20.77 -8.70
N HIS A 160 -16.02 -20.82 -8.46
CA HIS A 160 -16.69 -19.91 -7.52
C HIS A 160 -16.06 -20.07 -6.14
N ILE A 161 -15.81 -18.93 -5.48
CA ILE A 161 -15.34 -18.89 -4.10
C ILE A 161 -16.11 -17.80 -3.35
N SER A 162 -16.17 -17.94 -2.03
CA SER A 162 -16.78 -16.91 -1.17
C SER A 162 -16.01 -15.59 -1.26
N HIS A 163 -16.68 -14.47 -1.01
CA HIS A 163 -16.04 -13.15 -0.87
C HIS A 163 -14.93 -13.19 0.19
N HIS A 164 -15.18 -13.85 1.33
CA HIS A 164 -14.19 -14.05 2.38
C HIS A 164 -12.90 -14.70 1.85
N GLU A 165 -13.04 -15.79 1.08
CA GLU A 165 -11.88 -16.46 0.47
C GLU A 165 -11.22 -15.58 -0.59
N TYR A 166 -12.00 -14.98 -1.49
CA TYR A 166 -11.51 -14.11 -2.56
C TYR A 166 -10.68 -12.95 -2.00
N PHE A 167 -11.24 -12.19 -1.04
CA PHE A 167 -10.55 -11.06 -0.44
C PHE A 167 -9.39 -11.51 0.44
N GLY A 168 -9.48 -12.66 1.10
CA GLY A 168 -8.33 -13.28 1.77
C GLY A 168 -7.16 -13.55 0.80
N LYS A 169 -7.44 -13.97 -0.45
CA LYS A 169 -6.43 -14.11 -1.50
C LYS A 169 -5.92 -12.75 -2.00
N VAL A 170 -6.78 -11.75 -2.14
CA VAL A 170 -6.37 -10.38 -2.49
C VAL A 170 -5.35 -9.87 -1.47
N VAL A 171 -5.61 -10.02 -0.17
CA VAL A 171 -4.69 -9.58 0.90
C VAL A 171 -3.30 -10.24 0.75
N ARG A 172 -3.26 -11.55 0.45
CA ARG A 172 -1.99 -12.27 0.24
C ARG A 172 -1.25 -11.76 -0.99
N ALA A 173 -1.96 -11.50 -2.09
CA ALA A 173 -1.35 -10.97 -3.31
C ALA A 173 -0.83 -9.54 -3.12
N VAL A 174 -1.58 -8.67 -2.42
CA VAL A 174 -1.12 -7.34 -2.04
C VAL A 174 0.14 -7.41 -1.17
N TYR A 175 0.16 -8.32 -0.18
CA TYR A 175 1.34 -8.55 0.66
C TYR A 175 2.56 -9.00 -0.16
N ALA A 176 2.39 -9.87 -1.16
CA ALA A 176 3.49 -10.28 -2.03
C ALA A 176 4.07 -9.11 -2.86
N LEU A 177 3.21 -8.19 -3.31
CA LEU A 177 3.63 -7.03 -4.08
C LEU A 177 4.32 -5.96 -3.21
N VAL A 178 3.85 -5.74 -1.99
CA VAL A 178 4.27 -4.62 -1.12
C VAL A 178 5.23 -5.05 -0.01
N GLY A 179 4.92 -6.16 0.66
CA GLY A 179 5.57 -6.66 1.88
C GLY A 179 6.74 -7.61 1.66
N ASP A 180 6.64 -8.51 0.67
CA ASP A 180 7.70 -9.49 0.43
C ASP A 180 9.02 -8.84 0.01
N THR A 181 10.13 -9.49 0.36
CA THR A 181 11.47 -9.03 0.00
C THR A 181 11.99 -9.81 -1.21
N ASN A 182 12.43 -9.11 -2.25
CA ASN A 182 13.14 -9.67 -3.40
C ASN A 182 14.52 -9.00 -3.60
N GLU A 183 15.19 -9.17 -4.75
CA GLU A 183 16.51 -8.56 -4.97
C GLU A 183 16.51 -7.02 -4.93
N HIS A 184 15.36 -6.37 -5.11
CA HIS A 184 15.17 -4.91 -4.99
C HIS A 184 14.69 -4.48 -3.59
N GLY A 185 14.55 -5.43 -2.66
CA GLY A 185 14.06 -5.22 -1.30
C GLY A 185 12.54 -5.42 -1.19
N PHE A 186 11.91 -4.64 -0.33
CA PHE A 186 10.46 -4.55 -0.15
C PHE A 186 10.00 -3.11 -0.39
N VAL A 187 8.69 -2.88 -0.52
CA VAL A 187 8.13 -1.52 -0.57
C VAL A 187 7.96 -1.01 0.85
N PHE A 188 7.08 -1.67 1.63
CA PHE A 188 6.87 -1.43 3.05
C PHE A 188 6.82 -2.73 3.83
N ARG A 189 7.22 -2.70 5.10
CA ARG A 189 6.89 -3.78 6.04
C ARG A 189 5.43 -3.59 6.45
N VAL A 190 4.65 -4.67 6.41
CA VAL A 190 3.21 -4.63 6.68
C VAL A 190 2.92 -5.27 8.03
N ASP A 191 2.17 -4.58 8.88
CA ASP A 191 1.65 -5.11 10.14
C ASP A 191 0.13 -5.21 10.07
N LEU A 192 -0.40 -6.37 10.43
CA LEU A 192 -1.84 -6.69 10.44
C LEU A 192 -2.35 -6.95 11.85
N ALA A 193 -1.57 -6.67 12.89
CA ALA A 193 -1.90 -7.01 14.28
C ALA A 193 -3.12 -6.24 14.83
N LEU A 194 -3.51 -5.12 14.21
CA LEU A 194 -4.65 -4.31 14.62
C LEU A 194 -6.01 -4.79 14.08
N ARG A 195 -6.03 -5.81 13.22
CA ARG A 195 -7.30 -6.37 12.72
C ARG A 195 -8.08 -7.07 13.83
N PRO A 196 -9.41 -7.25 13.69
CA PRO A 196 -10.23 -7.99 14.66
C PRO A 196 -9.62 -9.35 15.01
N ASN A 197 -9.55 -9.68 16.31
CA ASN A 197 -8.88 -10.87 16.84
C ASN A 197 -7.36 -10.95 16.60
N GLY A 198 -6.72 -9.86 16.20
CA GLY A 198 -5.28 -9.74 15.98
C GLY A 198 -4.74 -10.80 15.02
N ASN A 199 -3.59 -11.39 15.35
CA ASN A 199 -2.91 -12.37 14.49
C ASN A 199 -3.68 -13.68 14.25
N SER A 200 -4.67 -13.98 15.08
CA SER A 200 -5.53 -15.15 14.92
C SER A 200 -6.79 -14.85 14.09
N GLY A 201 -7.06 -13.57 13.81
CA GLY A 201 -8.18 -13.15 12.99
C GLY A 201 -7.97 -13.37 11.49
N PRO A 202 -9.06 -13.38 10.71
CA PRO A 202 -9.00 -13.51 9.26
C PRO A 202 -8.22 -12.34 8.64
N ALA A 203 -7.70 -12.55 7.44
CA ALA A 203 -6.89 -11.54 6.74
C ALA A 203 -7.72 -10.34 6.26
N ALA A 204 -8.99 -10.56 5.94
CA ALA A 204 -10.00 -9.55 5.62
C ALA A 204 -11.30 -9.87 6.37
N VAL A 205 -12.06 -8.84 6.72
CA VAL A 205 -13.34 -8.94 7.43
C VAL A 205 -14.45 -8.22 6.67
N SER A 206 -15.69 -8.71 6.73
CA SER A 206 -16.84 -7.95 6.22
C SER A 206 -17.12 -6.75 7.13
N LEU A 207 -17.80 -5.72 6.60
CA LEU A 207 -18.26 -4.58 7.38
C LEU A 207 -19.15 -5.04 8.55
N ASP A 208 -20.11 -5.92 8.29
CA ASP A 208 -21.00 -6.47 9.31
C ASP A 208 -20.22 -7.14 10.45
N ALA A 209 -19.23 -7.98 10.11
CA ALA A 209 -18.40 -8.66 11.11
C ALA A 209 -17.51 -7.69 11.89
N LEU A 210 -17.02 -6.63 11.24
CA LEU A 210 -16.23 -5.59 11.91
C LEU A 210 -17.09 -4.77 12.88
N GLU A 211 -18.29 -4.38 12.46
CA GLU A 211 -19.28 -3.67 13.28
C GLU A 211 -19.62 -4.50 14.52
N GLU A 212 -20.01 -5.76 14.33
CA GLU A 212 -20.32 -6.67 15.43
C GLU A 212 -19.14 -6.83 16.40
N TYR A 213 -17.92 -7.01 15.87
CA TYR A 213 -16.73 -7.14 16.70
C TYR A 213 -16.49 -5.87 17.55
N LEU A 214 -16.56 -4.68 16.97
CA LEU A 214 -16.32 -3.42 17.69
C LEU A 214 -17.42 -3.11 18.72
N HIS A 215 -18.66 -3.54 18.45
CA HIS A 215 -19.77 -3.40 19.40
C HIS A 215 -19.66 -4.37 20.57
N VAL A 216 -19.40 -5.65 20.30
CA VAL A 216 -19.49 -6.71 21.32
C VAL A 216 -18.18 -6.91 22.06
N GLN A 217 -17.04 -6.88 21.36
CA GLN A 217 -15.73 -7.28 21.88
C GLN A 217 -14.69 -6.15 21.92
N GLY A 218 -14.91 -5.08 21.15
CA GLY A 218 -13.96 -3.98 21.00
C GLY A 218 -13.56 -3.36 22.33
N ARG A 219 -12.26 -3.35 22.62
CA ARG A 219 -11.68 -2.72 23.81
C ARG A 219 -11.48 -1.22 23.58
N GLU A 220 -11.38 -0.43 24.66
CA GLU A 220 -11.25 1.03 24.49
C GLU A 220 -10.00 1.43 23.71
N TRP A 221 -8.89 0.69 23.88
CA TRP A 221 -7.65 0.96 23.14
C TRP A 221 -7.80 0.67 21.64
N GLU A 222 -8.60 -0.33 21.24
CA GLU A 222 -8.88 -0.61 19.82
C GLU A 222 -9.66 0.57 19.23
N ARG A 223 -10.72 1.01 19.93
CA ARG A 223 -11.51 2.18 19.53
C ARG A 223 -10.65 3.45 19.40
N PHE A 224 -9.70 3.64 20.32
CA PHE A 224 -8.75 4.75 20.24
C PHE A 224 -7.83 4.65 19.01
N ALA A 225 -7.37 3.45 18.66
CA ALA A 225 -6.56 3.23 17.46
C ALA A 225 -7.32 3.61 16.17
N TRP A 226 -8.63 3.33 16.13
CA TRP A 226 -9.50 3.70 15.00
C TRP A 226 -9.64 5.22 14.78
N LEU A 227 -9.35 6.07 15.78
CA LEU A 227 -9.35 7.53 15.59
C LEU A 227 -8.30 8.01 14.59
N LYS A 228 -7.23 7.22 14.39
CA LYS A 228 -6.19 7.46 13.37
C LYS A 228 -6.33 6.54 12.17
N SER A 229 -7.54 6.03 11.89
CA SER A 229 -7.82 5.21 10.71
C SER A 229 -8.23 6.05 9.52
N ARG A 230 -7.91 5.58 8.32
CA ARG A 230 -8.37 6.17 7.05
C ARG A 230 -8.29 5.13 5.93
N VAL A 231 -9.26 5.15 5.03
CA VAL A 231 -9.15 4.40 3.77
C VAL A 231 -7.97 4.93 2.96
N VAL A 232 -7.08 4.03 2.54
CA VAL A 232 -5.88 4.35 1.76
C VAL A 232 -5.88 3.71 0.37
N ALA A 233 -6.73 2.71 0.14
CA ALA A 233 -7.00 2.15 -1.19
C ALA A 233 -8.42 1.51 -1.20
N PRO A 234 -9.13 1.53 -2.34
CA PRO A 234 -8.75 2.15 -3.61
C PRO A 234 -8.83 3.69 -3.57
N PHE A 235 -8.12 4.37 -4.47
CA PHE A 235 -8.04 5.84 -4.53
C PHE A 235 -9.39 6.55 -4.67
N ASP A 236 -10.35 5.94 -5.36
CA ASP A 236 -11.68 6.51 -5.54
C ASP A 236 -12.42 6.66 -4.19
N SER A 237 -12.14 5.78 -3.23
CA SER A 237 -12.67 5.87 -1.86
C SER A 237 -11.89 6.89 -1.01
N VAL A 238 -10.61 7.12 -1.31
CA VAL A 238 -9.79 8.14 -0.62
C VAL A 238 -10.26 9.56 -0.94
N THR A 239 -10.74 9.79 -2.16
CA THR A 239 -11.15 11.11 -2.66
C THR A 239 -12.62 11.44 -2.40
N SER A 240 -13.49 10.43 -2.36
CA SER A 240 -14.93 10.60 -2.16
C SER A 240 -15.33 10.82 -0.69
N GLY A 241 -14.48 10.43 0.27
CA GLY A 241 -14.79 10.51 1.70
C GLY A 241 -15.98 9.64 2.12
N ALA A 242 -16.33 8.67 1.28
CA ALA A 242 -17.39 7.69 1.48
C ALA A 242 -16.81 6.34 1.92
#